data_AF-A0AAD4QDK6-F1
#
_entry.id   AF-A0AAD4QDK6-F1
#
_cell.length_a   1.000
_cell.length_b   1.000
_cell.length_c   1.000
_cell.angle_alpha   90.00
_cell.angle_beta   90.00
_cell.angle_gamma   90.00
#
_symmetry.space_group_name_H-M   'P 1'
#
loop_
_entity.id
_entity.type
_entity.pdbx_description
1 polymer ?
#
loop_
_entity_poly.entity_id
_entity_poly.type
_entity_poly.pdbx_seq_one_letter_code
_entity_poly.pdbx_strand_id
1 'polypeptide(L)'
;MGPIPSDDGEKRYLLDLYICSYTPTLPSLLLVAQPDSSLPTVGGEIQVVRSLDAEVTSLISEAATPAAVIDGFHRHPFVHFACHGTLETGKPFEAGFELYGERLSLLEIVRSHLPTAEFAFLSACHTAEFTEGSVVEEGLHLAAAVQYCGFRSVVGTTWAMADEDGRDLAEHFYKALFSDPKREQGTPYHERSAKALRFAVKKLRRKRQITLERWVNFVHYGA
;
A
#
# COMPACT_ATOMS: atom_id res chain seq x y z
N MET A 1 -2.67 -29.30 -18.14
CA MET A 1 -3.86 -30.12 -17.83
C MET A 1 -4.71 -30.16 -19.10
N GLY A 2 -5.07 -31.34 -19.60
CA GLY A 2 -5.80 -31.50 -20.86
C GLY A 2 -7.29 -31.15 -20.76
N PRO A 3 -8.03 -31.15 -21.89
CA PRO A 3 -9.46 -30.94 -21.89
C PRO A 3 -10.20 -32.06 -21.13
N ILE A 4 -11.29 -31.67 -20.48
CA ILE A 4 -12.23 -32.53 -19.75
C ILE A 4 -13.22 -33.13 -20.76
N PRO A 5 -13.55 -34.42 -20.65
CA PRO A 5 -14.59 -35.04 -21.46
C PRO A 5 -15.93 -34.32 -21.28
N SER A 6 -16.59 -34.01 -22.39
CA SER A 6 -17.95 -33.46 -22.42
C SER A 6 -18.84 -34.33 -23.30
N ASP A 7 -20.13 -34.45 -22.95
CA ASP A 7 -21.08 -35.29 -23.67
C ASP A 7 -21.47 -34.72 -25.05
N ASP A 8 -21.13 -33.46 -25.33
CA ASP A 8 -21.43 -32.74 -26.57
C ASP A 8 -20.25 -32.70 -27.57
N GLY A 9 -19.09 -33.28 -27.20
CA GLY A 9 -17.89 -33.30 -28.05
C GLY A 9 -17.14 -31.96 -28.12
N GLU A 10 -17.61 -30.94 -27.42
CA GLU A 10 -16.96 -29.64 -27.26
C GLU A 10 -15.83 -29.74 -26.23
N LYS A 11 -14.61 -29.34 -26.57
CA LYS A 11 -13.48 -29.40 -25.61
C LYS A 11 -13.71 -28.41 -24.48
N ARG A 12 -14.05 -28.90 -23.28
CA ARG A 12 -14.19 -28.10 -22.07
C ARG A 12 -12.93 -28.19 -21.23
N TYR A 13 -12.48 -27.09 -20.64
CA TYR A 13 -11.35 -27.06 -19.71
C TYR A 13 -11.84 -26.78 -18.30
N LEU A 14 -10.98 -27.04 -17.31
CA LEU A 14 -11.26 -26.75 -15.89
C LEU A 14 -11.66 -25.27 -15.67
N LEU A 15 -11.12 -24.37 -16.50
CA LEU A 15 -11.44 -22.94 -16.52
C LEU A 15 -12.85 -22.64 -17.05
N ASP A 16 -13.46 -23.52 -17.84
CA ASP A 16 -14.83 -23.35 -18.36
C ASP A 16 -15.89 -23.80 -17.35
N LEU A 17 -15.49 -24.59 -16.35
CA LEU A 17 -16.36 -25.06 -15.26
C LEU A 17 -16.28 -24.17 -14.02
N TYR A 18 -15.20 -23.39 -13.89
CA TYR A 18 -15.00 -22.43 -12.81
C TYR A 18 -15.27 -21.01 -13.29
N ILE A 19 -16.53 -20.58 -13.19
CA ILE A 19 -16.83 -19.15 -13.16
C ILE A 19 -16.46 -18.69 -11.75
N CYS A 20 -15.35 -17.97 -11.62
CA CYS A 20 -14.98 -17.35 -10.35
C CYS A 20 -16.15 -16.45 -9.92
N SER A 21 -16.84 -16.81 -8.84
CA SER A 21 -18.02 -16.12 -8.32
C SER A 21 -17.62 -14.81 -7.62
N TYR A 22 -16.80 -13.98 -8.27
CA TYR A 22 -16.48 -12.65 -7.80
C TYR A 22 -17.78 -11.83 -7.84
N THR A 23 -18.51 -11.89 -6.74
CA THR A 23 -19.34 -10.77 -6.32
C THR A 23 -18.33 -9.66 -6.05
N PRO A 24 -18.34 -8.52 -6.75
CA PRO A 24 -17.41 -7.45 -6.45
C PRO A 24 -17.73 -6.94 -5.05
N THR A 25 -17.06 -7.49 -4.04
CA THR A 25 -17.03 -6.93 -2.70
C THR A 25 -16.22 -5.65 -2.78
N LEU A 26 -16.71 -4.59 -2.15
CA LEU A 26 -15.95 -3.35 -2.04
C LEU A 26 -14.55 -3.67 -1.49
N PRO A 27 -13.47 -3.05 -2.01
CA PRO A 27 -12.15 -3.17 -1.43
C PRO A 27 -12.20 -2.82 0.06
N SER A 28 -11.45 -3.53 0.90
CA SER A 28 -11.44 -3.30 2.35
C SER A 28 -10.08 -2.81 2.82
N LEU A 29 -10.03 -1.59 3.36
CA LEU A 29 -8.81 -0.81 3.60
C LEU A 29 -8.71 -0.33 5.04
N LEU A 30 -7.55 -0.56 5.64
CA LEU A 30 -7.15 0.02 6.92
C LEU A 30 -6.41 1.34 6.68
N LEU A 31 -6.94 2.44 7.17
CA LEU A 31 -6.26 3.73 7.23
C LEU A 31 -5.63 3.90 8.61
N VAL A 32 -4.32 4.03 8.67
CA VAL A 32 -3.55 4.33 9.89
C VAL A 32 -2.96 5.72 9.74
N ALA A 33 -3.34 6.65 10.61
CA ALA A 33 -2.84 8.02 10.54
C ALA A 33 -2.44 8.56 11.91
N GLN A 34 -1.28 9.21 11.97
CA GLN A 34 -0.79 9.88 13.17
C GLN A 34 -0.45 11.34 12.83
N PRO A 35 -1.45 12.23 12.77
CA PRO A 35 -1.20 13.64 12.50
C PRO A 35 -0.42 14.30 13.65
N ASP A 36 0.55 15.13 13.31
CA ASP A 36 1.24 16.00 14.26
C ASP A 36 1.57 17.37 13.60
N SER A 37 2.25 18.26 14.33
CA SER A 37 2.61 19.59 13.83
C SER A 37 3.59 19.58 12.65
N SER A 38 4.29 18.47 12.43
CA SER A 38 5.22 18.26 11.31
C SER A 38 4.57 17.57 10.11
N LEU A 39 3.32 17.11 10.24
CA LEU A 39 2.51 16.48 9.18
C LEU A 39 1.19 17.25 8.92
N PRO A 40 1.23 18.56 8.61
CA PRO A 40 0.03 19.40 8.53
C PRO A 40 -0.97 18.98 7.43
N THR A 41 -0.57 18.21 6.42
CA THR A 41 -1.46 17.78 5.33
C THR A 41 -2.04 16.37 5.45
N VAL A 42 -1.68 15.60 6.48
CA VAL A 42 -2.26 14.27 6.72
C VAL A 42 -3.80 14.34 6.81
N GLY A 43 -4.35 15.45 7.29
CA GLY A 43 -5.81 15.69 7.29
C GLY A 43 -6.44 15.62 5.90
N GLY A 44 -5.76 16.10 4.86
CA GLY A 44 -6.24 16.03 3.48
C GLY A 44 -6.19 14.61 2.91
N GLU A 45 -5.15 13.85 3.26
CA GLU A 45 -5.01 12.45 2.85
C GLU A 45 -6.04 11.55 3.54
N ILE A 46 -6.28 11.74 4.84
CA ILE A 46 -7.35 11.07 5.59
C ILE A 46 -8.70 11.26 4.89
N GLN A 47 -9.02 12.49 4.46
CA GLN A 47 -10.28 12.79 3.76
C GLN A 47 -10.37 12.06 2.42
N VAL A 48 -9.28 12.03 1.64
CA VAL A 48 -9.24 11.30 0.37
C VAL A 48 -9.50 9.81 0.59
N VAL A 49 -8.77 9.19 1.52
CA VAL A 49 -8.88 7.74 1.76
C VAL A 49 -10.26 7.36 2.31
N ARG A 50 -10.85 8.18 3.18
CA ARG A 50 -12.21 7.97 3.68
C ARG A 50 -13.29 8.13 2.62
N SER A 51 -13.02 8.88 1.56
CA SER A 51 -13.97 9.13 0.47
C SER A 51 -13.96 8.06 -0.64
N LEU A 52 -13.11 7.04 -0.50
CA LEU A 52 -13.00 5.97 -1.47
C LEU A 52 -14.26 5.11 -1.48
N ASP A 53 -14.59 4.55 -2.64
CA ASP A 53 -15.63 3.53 -2.80
C ASP A 53 -15.09 2.17 -2.31
N ALA A 54 -14.86 2.09 -0.99
CA ALA A 54 -14.22 0.99 -0.28
C ALA A 54 -14.75 0.93 1.16
N GLU A 55 -14.69 -0.24 1.79
CA GLU A 55 -14.85 -0.36 3.23
C GLU A 55 -13.58 0.16 3.92
N VAL A 56 -13.67 1.29 4.62
CA VAL A 56 -12.49 1.93 5.25
C VAL A 56 -12.61 1.93 6.77
N THR A 57 -11.72 1.22 7.45
CA THR A 57 -11.52 1.34 8.90
C THR A 57 -10.43 2.36 9.17
N SER A 58 -10.73 3.42 9.93
CA SER A 58 -9.75 4.46 10.26
C SER A 58 -9.26 4.34 11.70
N LEU A 59 -7.95 4.17 11.88
CA LEU A 59 -7.25 4.30 13.16
C LEU A 59 -6.46 5.61 13.12
N ILE A 60 -6.87 6.59 13.92
CA ILE A 60 -6.29 7.95 13.91
C ILE A 60 -5.96 8.39 15.32
N SER A 61 -4.80 9.02 15.50
CA SER A 61 -4.37 9.56 16.80
C SER A 61 -4.43 8.45 17.87
N GLU A 62 -5.12 8.67 18.98
CA GLU A 62 -5.25 7.75 20.10
C GLU A 62 -5.74 6.33 19.73
N ALA A 63 -6.46 6.20 18.61
CA ALA A 63 -6.92 4.90 18.10
C ALA A 63 -5.86 4.14 17.29
N ALA A 64 -4.82 4.82 16.80
CA ALA A 64 -3.73 4.22 16.05
C ALA A 64 -2.68 3.65 17.01
N THR A 65 -2.99 2.52 17.65
CA THR A 65 -2.02 1.76 18.46
C THR A 65 -1.49 0.56 17.68
N PRO A 66 -0.26 0.08 17.94
CA PRO A 66 0.28 -1.14 17.33
C PRO A 66 -0.68 -2.33 17.40
N ALA A 67 -1.29 -2.57 18.57
CA ALA A 67 -2.26 -3.65 18.73
C ALA A 67 -3.49 -3.50 17.83
N ALA A 68 -4.04 -2.29 17.71
CA ALA A 68 -5.19 -2.03 16.84
C ALA A 68 -4.83 -2.15 15.36
N VAL A 69 -3.62 -1.73 14.97
CA VAL A 69 -3.12 -1.86 13.59
C VAL A 69 -2.91 -3.32 13.21
N ILE A 70 -2.31 -4.12 14.10
CA ILE A 70 -2.11 -5.56 13.88
C ILE A 70 -3.45 -6.27 13.71
N ASP A 71 -4.43 -6.00 14.59
CA ASP A 71 -5.79 -6.53 14.44
C ASP A 71 -6.44 -6.09 13.13
N GLY A 72 -6.22 -4.84 12.72
CA GLY A 72 -6.67 -4.31 11.44
C GLY A 72 -6.07 -5.05 10.23
N PHE A 73 -4.79 -5.43 10.26
CA PHE A 73 -4.15 -6.16 9.16
C PHE A 73 -4.81 -7.52 8.89
N HIS A 74 -5.33 -8.19 9.92
CA HIS A 74 -6.03 -9.46 9.76
C HIS A 74 -7.41 -9.30 9.10
N ARG A 75 -7.99 -8.10 9.14
CA ARG A 75 -9.33 -7.80 8.62
C ARG A 75 -9.31 -7.10 7.28
N HIS A 76 -8.22 -6.42 6.95
CA HIS A 76 -8.12 -5.57 5.76
C HIS A 76 -6.94 -5.99 4.86
N PRO A 77 -7.18 -6.38 3.60
CA PRO A 77 -6.12 -6.69 2.63
C PRO A 77 -5.31 -5.46 2.19
N PHE A 78 -5.86 -4.26 2.33
CA PHE A 78 -5.19 -3.00 2.00
C PHE A 78 -4.85 -2.24 3.28
N VAL A 79 -3.66 -1.64 3.35
CA VAL A 79 -3.32 -0.63 4.36
C VAL A 79 -2.81 0.66 3.72
N HIS A 80 -3.17 1.77 4.32
CA HIS A 80 -2.64 3.10 4.03
C HIS A 80 -2.05 3.70 5.32
N PHE A 81 -0.74 3.92 5.34
CA PHE A 81 -0.04 4.59 6.44
C PHE A 81 0.20 6.06 6.11
N ALA A 82 -0.33 6.94 6.95
CA ALA A 82 -0.11 8.40 6.93
C ALA A 82 0.43 8.84 8.30
N CYS A 83 1.66 8.41 8.60
CA CYS A 83 2.38 8.63 9.85
C CYS A 83 3.89 8.67 9.59
N HIS A 84 4.70 8.99 10.59
CA HIS A 84 6.15 8.91 10.44
C HIS A 84 6.62 7.46 10.34
N GLY A 85 7.60 7.24 9.48
CA GLY A 85 8.39 6.02 9.45
C GLY A 85 9.78 6.29 10.00
N THR A 86 10.35 5.33 10.72
CA THR A 86 11.70 5.43 11.28
C THR A 86 12.52 4.24 10.83
N LEU A 87 13.72 4.53 10.31
CA LEU A 87 14.74 3.54 9.99
C LEU A 87 15.78 3.51 11.11
N GLU A 88 16.22 2.31 11.49
CA GLU A 88 17.26 2.12 12.52
C GLU A 88 18.51 1.54 11.87
N THR A 89 19.59 2.33 11.85
CA THR A 89 20.85 1.92 11.21
C THR A 89 21.42 0.67 11.88
N GLY A 90 21.70 -0.37 11.08
CA GLY A 90 22.22 -1.64 11.58
C GLY A 90 21.20 -2.52 12.30
N LYS A 91 19.94 -2.10 12.41
CA LYS A 91 18.86 -2.84 13.07
C LYS A 91 17.55 -2.79 12.28
N PRO A 92 17.50 -3.43 11.11
CA PRO A 92 16.37 -3.31 10.19
C PRO A 92 15.03 -3.73 10.80
N PHE A 93 15.00 -4.74 11.68
CA PHE A 93 13.76 -5.18 12.32
C PHE A 93 13.24 -4.25 13.43
N GLU A 94 14.06 -3.31 13.92
CA GLU A 94 13.64 -2.26 14.85
C GLU A 94 13.04 -1.04 14.14
N ALA A 95 13.23 -0.90 12.82
CA ALA A 95 12.54 0.12 12.03
C ALA A 95 11.02 -0.09 12.07
N GLY A 96 10.24 0.95 11.84
CA GLY A 96 8.80 0.88 12.05
C GLY A 96 8.04 2.18 11.78
N PHE A 97 6.80 2.21 12.26
CA PHE A 97 5.89 3.34 12.15
C PHE A 97 5.61 3.94 13.53
N GLU A 98 5.74 5.26 13.64
CA GLU A 98 5.43 5.99 14.88
C GLU A 98 3.92 6.12 15.01
N LEU A 99 3.37 5.44 16.01
CA LEU A 99 1.95 5.37 16.30
C LEU A 99 1.67 6.06 17.65
N TYR A 100 0.42 5.98 18.13
CA TYR A 100 0.08 6.58 19.40
C TYR A 100 0.73 5.84 20.58
N GLY A 101 1.60 6.56 21.29
CA GLY A 101 2.26 6.10 22.51
C GLY A 101 3.44 5.16 22.30
N GLU A 102 3.52 4.47 21.16
CA GLU A 102 4.53 3.46 20.86
C GLU A 102 4.75 3.29 19.36
N ARG A 103 5.90 2.72 18.99
CA ARG A 103 6.28 2.39 17.62
C ARG A 103 5.81 0.99 17.25
N LEU A 104 5.19 0.82 16.09
CA LEU A 104 4.96 -0.50 15.49
C LEU A 104 6.20 -0.90 14.69
N SER A 105 6.99 -1.84 15.21
CA SER A 105 8.21 -2.33 14.56
C SER A 105 7.91 -3.33 13.45
N LEU A 106 8.79 -3.40 12.46
CA LEU A 106 8.73 -4.42 11.40
C LEU A 106 8.76 -5.84 11.97
N LEU A 107 9.50 -6.08 13.07
CA LEU A 107 9.51 -7.38 13.74
C LEU A 107 8.11 -7.81 14.19
N GLU A 108 7.32 -6.88 14.71
CA GLU A 108 5.93 -7.14 15.12
C GLU A 108 5.05 -7.43 13.91
N ILE A 109 5.21 -6.70 12.81
CA ILE A 109 4.46 -6.96 11.56
C ILE A 109 4.81 -8.36 11.01
N VAL A 110 6.09 -8.74 10.94
CA VAL A 110 6.51 -10.09 10.51
C VAL A 110 5.88 -11.18 11.38
N ARG A 111 5.93 -11.01 12.70
CA ARG A 111 5.39 -11.97 13.67
C ARG A 111 3.86 -12.07 13.64
N SER A 112 3.19 -11.06 13.10
CA SER A 112 1.73 -11.03 13.02
C SER A 112 1.18 -12.00 11.97
N HIS A 113 1.98 -12.48 11.02
CA HIS A 113 1.55 -13.40 9.95
C HIS A 113 0.31 -12.90 9.18
N LEU A 114 0.53 -12.24 8.04
CA LEU A 114 -0.52 -11.54 7.30
C LEU A 114 -0.92 -12.28 5.99
N PRO A 115 -1.69 -13.39 6.04
CA PRO A 115 -1.98 -14.19 4.84
C PRO A 115 -2.88 -13.49 3.82
N THR A 116 -3.63 -12.48 4.26
CA THR A 116 -4.59 -11.71 3.46
C THR A 116 -4.04 -10.36 2.99
N ALA A 117 -2.81 -9.99 3.38
CA ALA A 117 -2.21 -8.72 2.99
C ALA A 117 -1.95 -8.68 1.48
N GLU A 118 -2.62 -7.78 0.77
CA GLU A 118 -2.42 -7.58 -0.66
C GLU A 118 -1.52 -6.38 -0.93
N PHE A 119 -1.80 -5.25 -0.29
CA PHE A 119 -1.14 -4.00 -0.67
C PHE A 119 -0.98 -3.01 0.47
N ALA A 120 0.20 -2.38 0.55
CA ALA A 120 0.49 -1.30 1.48
C ALA A 120 0.86 0.00 0.73
N PHE A 121 0.23 1.10 1.11
CA PHE A 121 0.61 2.44 0.69
C PHE A 121 1.29 3.15 1.86
N LEU A 122 2.57 3.48 1.71
CA LEU A 122 3.36 4.15 2.73
C LEU A 122 3.48 5.64 2.38
N SER A 123 2.54 6.44 2.88
CA SER A 123 2.61 7.90 2.88
C SER A 123 3.46 8.38 4.07
N ALA A 124 4.69 7.89 4.10
CA ALA A 124 5.67 8.21 5.13
C ALA A 124 6.97 8.64 4.43
N CYS A 125 7.68 9.60 5.02
CA CYS A 125 8.95 10.10 4.50
C CYS A 125 10.06 9.04 4.66
N HIS A 126 11.02 9.03 3.73
CA HIS A 126 12.22 8.18 3.78
C HIS A 126 11.96 6.66 3.77
N THR A 127 10.80 6.22 3.30
CA THR A 127 10.44 4.78 3.30
C THR A 127 11.21 3.94 2.29
N ALA A 128 11.97 4.58 1.40
CA ALA A 128 12.91 3.98 0.47
C ALA A 128 14.24 4.76 0.37
N GLU A 129 14.63 5.48 1.43
CA GLU A 129 15.95 6.12 1.49
C GLU A 129 17.04 5.10 1.86
N PHE A 130 18.22 5.23 1.24
CA PHE A 130 19.46 4.57 1.67
C PHE A 130 20.17 5.51 2.66
N THR A 131 20.29 5.15 3.93
CA THR A 131 21.09 5.94 4.89
C THR A 131 22.59 5.76 4.65
N GLU A 132 23.36 6.85 4.64
CA GLU A 132 24.83 6.79 4.57
C GLU A 132 25.41 6.00 5.75
N GLY A 133 26.15 4.93 5.45
CA GLY A 133 26.71 4.01 6.45
C GLY A 133 25.95 2.67 6.58
N SER A 134 24.80 2.49 5.90
CA SER A 134 24.25 1.15 5.71
C SER A 134 25.22 0.32 4.87
N VAL A 135 25.56 -0.87 5.34
CA VAL A 135 26.32 -1.86 4.56
C VAL A 135 25.61 -2.01 3.21
N VAL A 136 26.35 -1.76 2.13
CA VAL A 136 25.89 -1.72 0.73
C VAL A 136 25.30 -3.06 0.24
N GLU A 137 25.15 -4.05 1.11
CA GLU A 137 24.68 -5.41 0.77
C GLU A 137 23.29 -5.79 1.30
N GLU A 138 22.66 -5.02 2.21
CA GLU A 138 21.27 -5.27 2.62
C GLU A 138 20.43 -3.99 2.48
N GLY A 139 19.96 -3.73 1.25
CA GLY A 139 19.03 -2.65 0.92
C GLY A 139 17.63 -2.84 1.53
N LEU A 140 17.53 -2.87 2.86
CA LEU A 140 16.25 -2.93 3.56
C LEU A 140 15.63 -1.53 3.67
N HIS A 141 15.04 -1.07 2.57
CA HIS A 141 14.09 0.03 2.59
C HIS A 141 12.80 -0.40 3.30
N LEU A 142 12.14 0.50 4.04
CA LEU A 142 10.89 0.20 4.76
C LEU A 142 9.85 -0.43 3.83
N ALA A 143 9.75 0.02 2.58
CA ALA A 143 8.86 -0.56 1.58
C ALA A 143 9.20 -2.03 1.25
N ALA A 144 10.49 -2.37 1.07
CA ALA A 144 10.93 -3.74 0.85
C ALA A 144 10.73 -4.61 2.12
N ALA A 145 10.91 -4.02 3.30
CA ALA A 145 10.70 -4.70 4.57
C ALA A 145 9.22 -5.00 4.82
N VAL A 146 8.32 -4.05 4.56
CA VAL A 146 6.86 -4.26 4.62
C VAL A 146 6.41 -5.33 3.62
N GLN A 147 7.02 -5.37 2.43
CA GLN A 147 6.79 -6.46 1.48
C GLN A 147 7.20 -7.81 2.09
N TYR A 148 8.39 -7.89 2.70
CA TYR A 148 8.86 -9.10 3.39
C TYR A 148 7.97 -9.51 4.57
N CYS A 149 7.26 -8.56 5.19
CA CYS A 149 6.29 -8.83 6.26
C CYS A 149 4.98 -9.48 5.76
N GLY A 150 4.77 -9.59 4.44
CA GLY A 150 3.64 -10.34 3.87
C GLY A 150 2.80 -9.56 2.85
N PHE A 151 3.03 -8.27 2.65
CA PHE A 151 2.34 -7.50 1.61
C PHE A 151 2.88 -7.86 0.22
N ARG A 152 1.99 -8.17 -0.73
CA ARG A 152 2.38 -8.58 -2.09
C ARG A 152 2.98 -7.44 -2.90
N SER A 153 2.40 -6.25 -2.74
CA SER A 153 2.83 -5.02 -3.37
C SER A 153 2.86 -3.87 -2.37
N VAL A 154 3.84 -2.97 -2.51
CA VAL A 154 4.04 -1.81 -1.63
C VAL A 154 4.37 -0.58 -2.45
N VAL A 155 3.72 0.55 -2.15
CA VAL A 155 4.15 1.87 -2.63
C VAL A 155 4.83 2.62 -1.49
N GLY A 156 5.97 3.24 -1.77
CA GLY A 156 6.71 4.08 -0.83
C GLY A 156 7.37 5.28 -1.50
N THR A 157 8.12 6.04 -0.71
CA THR A 157 8.84 7.25 -1.12
C THR A 157 10.34 7.13 -0.83
N THR A 158 11.19 7.51 -1.79
CA THR A 158 12.66 7.44 -1.67
C THR A 158 13.28 8.55 -0.81
N TRP A 159 12.58 9.66 -0.60
CA TRP A 159 12.95 10.79 0.27
C TRP A 159 11.71 11.51 0.79
N ALA A 160 11.92 12.53 1.63
CA ALA A 160 10.86 13.39 2.16
C ALA A 160 9.93 13.91 1.05
N MET A 161 8.63 13.62 1.20
CA MET A 161 7.60 14.05 0.27
C MET A 161 7.10 15.44 0.64
N ALA A 162 6.81 16.27 -0.36
CA ALA A 162 6.07 17.50 -0.11
C ALA A 162 4.63 17.15 0.24
N ASP A 163 4.18 17.64 1.37
CA ASP A 163 2.86 17.48 1.99
C ASP A 163 1.63 17.49 1.04
N GLU A 164 1.61 18.33 0.01
CA GLU A 164 0.50 18.41 -0.96
C GLU A 164 0.50 17.26 -1.98
N ASP A 165 1.66 16.65 -2.26
CA ASP A 165 1.80 15.58 -3.25
C ASP A 165 1.21 14.26 -2.76
N GLY A 166 1.28 13.98 -1.46
CA GLY A 166 0.76 12.74 -0.87
C GLY A 166 -0.73 12.58 -1.10
N ARG A 167 -1.49 13.62 -0.75
CA ARG A 167 -2.94 13.69 -1.01
C ARG A 167 -3.26 13.46 -2.48
N ASP A 168 -2.62 14.21 -3.37
CA ASP A 168 -2.87 14.11 -4.80
C ASP A 168 -2.50 12.73 -5.36
N LEU A 169 -1.38 12.16 -4.92
CA LEU A 169 -0.94 10.84 -5.35
C LEU A 169 -1.93 9.78 -4.88
N ALA A 170 -2.27 9.75 -3.59
CA ALA A 170 -3.21 8.80 -3.02
C ALA A 170 -4.56 8.85 -3.75
N GLU A 171 -5.06 10.07 -4.02
CA GLU A 171 -6.32 10.26 -4.75
C GLU A 171 -6.26 9.64 -6.15
N HIS A 172 -5.25 9.96 -6.94
CA HIS A 172 -5.13 9.43 -8.30
C HIS A 172 -4.80 7.94 -8.32
N PHE A 173 -4.04 7.46 -7.32
CA PHE A 173 -3.65 6.07 -7.16
C PHE A 173 -4.87 5.20 -6.87
N TYR A 174 -5.63 5.49 -5.81
CA TYR A 174 -6.79 4.67 -5.46
C TYR A 174 -7.91 4.79 -6.49
N LYS A 175 -8.11 5.95 -7.10
CA LYS A 175 -9.04 6.08 -8.25
C LYS A 175 -8.67 5.16 -9.40
N ALA A 176 -7.37 4.98 -9.69
CA ALA A 176 -6.93 4.07 -10.73
C ALA A 176 -7.00 2.61 -10.29
N LEU A 177 -6.59 2.31 -9.05
CA LEU A 177 -6.56 0.96 -8.50
C LEU A 177 -7.97 0.36 -8.35
N PHE A 178 -8.91 1.15 -7.83
CA PHE A 178 -10.30 0.74 -7.62
C PHE A 178 -11.21 1.04 -8.82
N SER A 179 -10.65 1.46 -9.96
CA SER A 179 -11.43 1.73 -11.18
C SER A 179 -12.14 0.49 -11.73
N ASP A 180 -13.25 0.74 -12.44
CA ASP A 180 -14.31 -0.20 -12.85
C ASP A 180 -13.81 -1.65 -13.10
N PRO A 181 -14.27 -2.61 -12.28
CA PRO A 181 -13.96 -4.02 -12.42
C PRO A 181 -14.16 -4.57 -13.83
N LYS A 182 -15.10 -4.02 -14.62
CA LYS A 182 -15.40 -4.48 -15.98
C LYS A 182 -14.23 -4.36 -16.97
N ARG A 183 -13.30 -3.44 -16.76
CA ARG A 183 -12.12 -3.26 -17.64
C ARG A 183 -10.95 -4.17 -17.30
N GLU A 184 -10.89 -4.67 -16.06
CA GLU A 184 -9.78 -5.47 -15.52
C GLU A 184 -10.32 -6.68 -14.73
N GLN A 185 -11.39 -7.30 -15.26
CA GLN A 185 -12.05 -8.45 -14.64
C GLN A 185 -11.06 -9.58 -14.41
N GLY A 186 -10.92 -10.00 -13.15
CA GLY A 186 -10.09 -11.14 -12.75
C GLY A 186 -8.62 -10.80 -12.49
N THR A 187 -8.17 -9.56 -12.69
CA THR A 187 -6.81 -9.15 -12.30
C THR A 187 -6.79 -8.72 -10.83
N PRO A 188 -5.97 -9.37 -9.96
CA PRO A 188 -5.81 -8.97 -8.57
C PRO A 188 -5.33 -7.52 -8.41
N TYR A 189 -5.65 -6.88 -7.28
CA TYR A 189 -5.29 -5.47 -7.08
C TYR A 189 -3.78 -5.24 -6.96
N HIS A 190 -3.04 -6.17 -6.35
CA HIS A 190 -1.58 -6.07 -6.26
C HIS A 190 -0.92 -5.98 -7.65
N GLU A 191 -1.39 -6.76 -8.64
CA GLU A 191 -0.91 -6.70 -10.03
C GLU A 191 -1.25 -5.38 -10.74
N ARG A 192 -2.30 -4.69 -10.30
CA ARG A 192 -2.73 -3.39 -10.85
C ARG A 192 -1.99 -2.21 -10.23
N SER A 193 -1.40 -2.40 -9.05
CA SER A 193 -0.85 -1.31 -8.23
C SER A 193 0.30 -0.56 -8.90
N ALA A 194 1.21 -1.23 -9.59
CA ALA A 194 2.29 -0.58 -10.36
C ALA A 194 1.75 0.33 -11.47
N LYS A 195 0.69 -0.13 -12.18
CA LYS A 195 0.03 0.65 -13.24
C LYS A 195 -0.72 1.85 -12.65
N ALA A 196 -1.38 1.66 -11.51
CA ALA A 196 -2.05 2.74 -10.77
C ALA A 196 -1.03 3.81 -10.31
N LEU A 197 0.12 3.41 -9.77
CA LEU A 197 1.18 4.34 -9.39
C LEU A 197 1.69 5.14 -10.60
N ARG A 198 2.00 4.45 -11.70
CA ARG A 198 2.43 5.12 -12.94
C ARG A 198 1.40 6.14 -13.44
N PHE A 199 0.12 5.84 -13.31
CA PHE A 199 -0.95 6.78 -13.67
C PHE A 199 -0.94 8.01 -12.75
N ALA A 200 -0.86 7.81 -11.44
CA ALA A 200 -0.85 8.88 -10.44
C ALA A 200 0.37 9.80 -10.60
N VAL A 201 1.58 9.23 -10.75
CA VAL A 201 2.82 9.97 -11.00
C VAL A 201 2.74 10.80 -12.30
N LYS A 202 2.15 10.25 -13.37
CA LYS A 202 1.92 11.00 -14.62
C LYS A 202 0.91 12.14 -14.47
N LYS A 203 0.00 12.09 -13.49
CA LYS A 203 -0.93 13.19 -13.19
C LYS A 203 -0.21 14.29 -12.42
N LEU A 204 0.58 13.92 -11.40
CA LEU A 204 1.45 14.85 -10.67
C LEU A 204 2.40 15.60 -11.60
N ARG A 205 3.15 14.89 -12.45
CA ARG A 205 4.11 15.47 -13.40
C ARG A 205 3.50 16.55 -14.33
N ARG A 206 2.19 16.51 -14.60
CA ARG A 206 1.53 17.49 -15.49
C ARG A 206 1.19 18.80 -14.79
N LYS A 207 1.27 18.86 -13.45
CA LYS A 207 1.06 20.11 -12.71
C LYS A 207 2.27 21.02 -12.91
N ARG A 208 2.03 22.30 -13.25
CA ARG A 208 3.09 23.25 -13.65
C ARG A 208 4.11 23.57 -12.56
N GLN A 209 3.80 23.29 -11.30
CA GLN A 209 4.62 23.66 -10.13
C GLN A 209 5.39 22.46 -9.53
N ILE A 210 5.26 21.26 -10.10
CA ILE A 210 5.91 20.05 -9.57
C ILE A 210 7.25 19.86 -10.27
N THR A 211 8.32 19.86 -9.48
CA THR A 211 9.70 19.66 -9.91
C THR A 211 10.03 18.17 -10.11
N LEU A 212 11.18 17.85 -10.71
CA LEU A 212 11.57 16.47 -11.05
C LEU A 212 11.59 15.59 -9.81
N GLU A 213 12.32 16.04 -8.79
CA GLU A 213 12.53 15.43 -7.49
C GLU A 213 11.22 15.15 -6.73
N ARG A 214 10.13 15.85 -7.03
CA ARG A 214 8.85 15.59 -6.38
C ARG A 214 8.12 14.40 -6.97
N TRP A 215 8.12 14.23 -8.29
CA TRP A 215 7.36 13.15 -8.93
C TRP A 215 8.14 11.85 -9.14
N VAL A 216 9.48 11.88 -9.15
CA VAL A 216 10.30 10.64 -9.23
C VAL A 216 10.48 9.96 -7.87
N ASN A 217 9.99 10.58 -6.78
CA ASN A 217 10.13 10.09 -5.41
C ASN A 217 9.39 8.76 -5.14
N PHE A 218 8.43 8.41 -6.00
CA PHE A 218 7.52 7.30 -5.71
C PHE A 218 7.99 5.99 -6.32
N VAL A 219 8.09 4.97 -5.49
CA VAL A 219 8.55 3.64 -5.86
C VAL A 219 7.48 2.60 -5.55
N HIS A 220 7.50 1.53 -6.35
CA HIS A 220 6.65 0.36 -6.17
C HIS A 220 7.55 -0.86 -6.03
N TYR A 221 7.26 -1.70 -5.03
CA TYR A 221 7.92 -2.97 -4.79
C TYR A 221 6.88 -4.08 -4.83
N GLY A 222 7.17 -5.17 -5.55
CA GLY A 222 6.32 -6.35 -5.60
C GLY A 222 5.67 -6.60 -6.95
N ALA A 223 4.68 -7.50 -6.93
CA ALA A 223 3.96 -7.97 -8.10
C ALA A 223 2.46 -7.86 -7.85
#